data_AF-I4Z035-F1
#
_entry.id   AF-I4Z035-F1
#
_cell.length_a   1.000
_cell.length_b   1.000
_cell.length_c   1.000
_cell.angle_alpha   90.00
_cell.angle_beta   90.00
_cell.angle_gamma   90.00
#
_symmetry.space_group_name_H-M   'P 1'
#
loop_
_entity.id
_entity.type
_entity.pdbx_description
1 polymer ?
#
loop_
_entity_poly.entity_id
_entity_poly.type
_entity_poly.pdbx_seq_one_letter_code
_entity_poly.pdbx_strand_id
1 'polypeptide(L)'
;MRDLRNDRMRRAGVREERLRATAGLRSSSTLSSWRGRSGRRYIVGVHALNETELLEVTDAVILAVKRDHAGNGIVVDAAMAASDPSEQPRLRWLTKVQERGATELHIHRLAATEDDRRAIFEDLREDETQAS
;
A
#
# COMPACT_ATOMS: atom_id res chain seq x y z
N MET A 1 -2.32 34.20 -12.36
CA MET A 1 -3.04 33.02 -12.86
C MET A 1 -2.13 31.83 -12.62
N ARG A 2 -2.35 31.07 -11.54
CA ARG A 2 -1.46 29.98 -11.11
C ARG A 2 -1.77 28.75 -11.97
N ASP A 3 -0.78 28.24 -12.71
CA ASP A 3 -0.97 27.18 -13.70
C ASP A 3 -1.55 25.89 -13.09
N LEU A 4 -2.83 25.62 -13.39
CA LEU A 4 -3.53 24.37 -13.07
C LEU A 4 -2.83 23.13 -13.67
N ARG A 5 -1.94 23.31 -14.64
CA ARG A 5 -1.09 22.25 -15.22
C ARG A 5 0.00 21.79 -14.25
N ASN A 6 0.63 22.70 -13.49
CA ASN A 6 1.68 22.34 -12.54
C ASN A 6 1.13 21.60 -11.31
N ASP A 7 -0.10 21.88 -10.89
CA ASP A 7 -0.76 21.16 -9.80
C ASP A 7 -1.15 19.72 -10.17
N ARG A 8 -1.42 19.44 -11.45
CA ARG A 8 -1.63 18.06 -11.93
C ARG A 8 -0.33 17.27 -12.01
N MET A 9 0.78 17.91 -12.36
CA MET A 9 2.08 17.25 -12.44
C MET A 9 2.72 17.00 -11.07
N ARG A 10 2.44 17.86 -10.07
CA ARG A 10 2.78 17.61 -8.65
C ARG A 10 1.96 16.49 -8.00
N ARG A 11 0.87 16.04 -8.64
CA ARG A 11 0.00 14.91 -8.22
C ARG A 11 0.39 13.56 -8.85
N ALA A 12 1.52 13.47 -9.54
CA ALA A 12 2.04 12.24 -10.17
C ALA A 12 2.76 11.31 -9.17
N GLY A 13 2.14 11.09 -8.01
CA GLY A 13 2.63 10.17 -6.98
C GLY A 13 1.63 9.05 -6.72
N VAL A 14 2.09 8.03 -5.98
CA VAL A 14 1.24 6.97 -5.45
C VAL A 14 0.20 7.61 -4.53
N ARG A 15 -1.08 7.28 -4.70
CA ARG A 15 -2.15 7.87 -3.88
C ARG A 15 -3.30 6.92 -3.63
N GLU A 16 -3.91 7.05 -2.46
CA GLU A 16 -5.12 6.32 -2.13
C GLU A 16 -6.33 6.92 -2.87
N GLU A 17 -7.16 6.06 -3.45
CA GLU A 17 -8.45 6.36 -4.05
C GLU A 17 -9.51 5.51 -3.34
N ARG A 18 -10.06 6.02 -2.24
CA ARG A 18 -11.05 5.30 -1.42
C ARG A 18 -12.25 4.83 -2.24
N LEU A 19 -12.64 3.58 -2.03
CA LEU A 19 -13.81 2.98 -2.67
C LEU A 19 -15.07 3.51 -1.96
N ARG A 20 -15.94 4.22 -2.70
CA ARG A 20 -17.15 4.85 -2.14
C ARG A 20 -18.35 3.90 -1.99
N ALA A 21 -18.26 2.69 -2.55
CA ALA A 21 -19.34 1.71 -2.53
C ALA A 21 -18.79 0.32 -2.18
N THR A 22 -18.66 0.04 -0.88
CA THR A 22 -18.39 -1.31 -0.34
C THR A 22 -19.66 -1.98 0.19
N ALA A 23 -20.81 -1.30 0.09
CA ALA A 23 -22.10 -1.80 0.53
C ALA A 23 -22.41 -3.13 -0.19
N GLY A 24 -22.49 -4.22 0.59
CA GLY A 24 -22.76 -5.56 0.07
C GLY A 24 -21.56 -6.51 0.06
N LEU A 25 -20.32 -6.00 0.20
CA LEU A 25 -19.19 -6.89 0.47
C LEU A 25 -19.27 -7.42 1.91
N ARG A 26 -19.29 -8.74 2.04
CA ARG A 26 -19.21 -9.46 3.31
C ARG A 26 -17.76 -9.89 3.51
N SER A 27 -16.87 -8.92 3.76
CA SER A 27 -15.49 -9.18 4.18
C SER A 27 -15.28 -8.64 5.59
N SER A 28 -14.45 -9.33 6.39
CA SER A 28 -14.03 -8.85 7.72
C SER A 28 -13.16 -7.59 7.62
N SER A 29 -12.45 -7.41 6.50
CA SER A 29 -11.61 -6.26 6.20
C SER A 29 -12.30 -5.24 5.29
N THR A 30 -12.01 -3.96 5.53
CA THR A 30 -12.45 -2.88 4.63
C THR A 30 -11.59 -2.88 3.37
N LEU A 31 -12.15 -2.41 2.24
CA LEU A 31 -11.40 -2.31 0.98
C LEU A 31 -11.02 -0.86 0.69
N SER A 32 -9.84 -0.67 0.11
CA SER A 32 -9.40 0.59 -0.48
C SER A 32 -8.83 0.35 -1.88
N SER A 33 -8.42 1.41 -2.57
CA SER A 33 -7.63 1.28 -3.78
C SER A 33 -6.51 2.30 -3.83
N TRP A 34 -5.41 1.94 -4.48
CA TRP A 34 -4.28 2.82 -4.71
C TRP A 34 -4.12 3.06 -6.20
N ARG A 35 -3.79 4.28 -6.60
CA ARG A 35 -3.28 4.56 -7.93
C ARG A 35 -1.77 4.66 -7.86
N GLY A 36 -1.09 3.80 -8.61
CA GLY A 36 0.38 3.83 -8.72
C GLY A 36 0.87 4.91 -9.68
N ARG A 37 2.20 5.01 -9.82
CA ARG A 37 2.87 6.02 -10.65
C ARG A 37 2.50 5.91 -12.13
N SER A 38 2.23 4.70 -12.60
CA SER A 38 1.76 4.37 -13.95
C SER A 38 0.32 4.85 -14.22
N GLY A 39 -0.41 5.24 -13.18
CA GLY A 39 -1.82 5.58 -13.25
C GLY A 39 -2.77 4.38 -13.16
N ARG A 40 -2.25 3.15 -13.08
CA ARG A 40 -3.04 1.94 -12.82
C ARG A 40 -3.60 1.94 -11.40
N ARG A 41 -4.78 1.33 -11.24
CA ARG A 41 -5.47 1.21 -9.95
C ARG A 41 -5.36 -0.21 -9.41
N TYR A 42 -5.02 -0.32 -8.13
CA TYR A 42 -4.84 -1.59 -7.42
C TYR A 42 -5.76 -1.63 -6.20
N ILE A 43 -6.62 -2.64 -6.13
CA ILE A 43 -7.54 -2.84 -4.99
C ILE A 43 -6.80 -3.56 -3.87
N VAL A 44 -7.00 -3.12 -2.63
CA VAL A 44 -6.35 -3.67 -1.45
C VAL A 44 -7.36 -3.96 -0.35
N GLY A 45 -7.11 -5.03 0.42
CA GLY A 45 -7.71 -5.19 1.75
C GLY A 45 -6.96 -4.32 2.75
N VAL A 46 -7.67 -3.72 3.71
CA VAL A 46 -7.10 -2.92 4.80
C VAL A 46 -7.18 -3.73 6.09
N HIS A 47 -6.01 -3.92 6.70
CA HIS A 47 -5.78 -4.76 7.87
C HIS A 47 -5.06 -3.96 8.95
N ALA A 48 -5.18 -4.40 10.21
CA ALA A 48 -4.43 -3.81 11.31
C ALA A 48 -2.93 -4.09 11.14
N LEU A 49 -2.09 -3.13 11.56
CA LEU A 49 -0.65 -3.32 11.58
C LEU A 49 -0.21 -4.16 12.79
N ASN A 50 -0.28 -5.48 12.64
CA ASN A 50 0.16 -6.43 13.66
C ASN A 50 0.86 -7.66 13.03
N GLU A 51 1.47 -8.47 13.89
CA GLU A 51 2.23 -9.65 13.49
C GLU A 51 1.36 -10.73 12.85
N THR A 52 0.20 -11.04 13.43
CA THR A 52 -0.71 -12.08 12.91
C THR A 52 -1.13 -11.79 11.47
N GLU A 53 -1.65 -10.58 11.22
CA GLU A 53 -2.06 -10.15 9.88
C GLU A 53 -0.90 -10.16 8.90
N LEU A 54 0.30 -9.75 9.35
CA LEU A 54 1.47 -9.81 8.50
C LEU A 54 1.81 -11.26 8.17
N LEU A 55 2.03 -12.12 9.17
CA LEU A 55 2.57 -13.47 8.98
C LEU A 55 1.65 -14.38 8.13
N GLU A 56 0.34 -14.20 8.19
CA GLU A 56 -0.63 -14.96 7.37
C GLU A 56 -0.61 -14.60 5.87
N VAL A 57 0.05 -13.52 5.48
CA VAL A 57 0.03 -13.05 4.09
C VAL A 57 1.10 -13.75 3.26
N THR A 58 0.68 -14.35 2.15
CA THR A 58 1.54 -14.92 1.10
C THR A 58 1.13 -14.36 -0.26
N ASP A 59 2.02 -14.47 -1.25
CA ASP A 59 1.74 -14.15 -2.67
C ASP A 59 1.09 -12.77 -2.88
N ALA A 60 1.61 -11.74 -2.20
CA ALA A 60 0.97 -10.42 -2.14
C ALA A 60 1.96 -9.27 -2.26
N VAL A 61 1.43 -8.09 -2.62
CA VAL A 61 2.11 -6.80 -2.37
C VAL A 61 1.49 -6.19 -1.12
N ILE A 62 2.34 -5.78 -0.18
CA ILE A 62 1.95 -5.21 1.11
C ILE A 62 2.44 -3.77 1.17
N LEU A 63 1.54 -2.85 1.48
CA LEU A 63 1.88 -1.45 1.78
C LEU A 63 1.69 -1.21 3.28
N ALA A 64 2.72 -0.68 3.95
CA ALA A 64 2.58 -0.12 5.28
C ALA A 64 2.09 1.32 5.14
N VAL A 65 0.95 1.63 5.75
CA VAL A 65 0.25 2.90 5.53
C VAL A 65 0.07 3.64 6.85
N LYS A 66 0.27 4.95 6.82
CA LYS A 66 -0.16 5.87 7.87
C LYS A 66 -1.28 6.76 7.37
N ARG A 67 -2.10 7.31 8.26
CA ARG A 67 -3.14 8.29 7.93
C ARG A 67 -2.62 9.71 8.13
N ASP A 68 -2.90 10.59 7.18
CA ASP A 68 -2.74 12.03 7.37
C ASP A 68 -3.87 12.62 8.22
N HIS A 69 -3.84 13.93 8.47
CA HIS A 69 -4.82 14.61 9.32
C HIS A 69 -6.22 14.67 8.68
N ALA A 70 -6.32 14.49 7.36
CA ALA A 70 -7.58 14.39 6.62
C ALA A 70 -8.05 12.93 6.46
N GLY A 71 -7.31 11.96 7.01
CA GLY A 71 -7.59 10.54 6.92
C GLY A 71 -7.14 9.88 5.61
N ASN A 72 -6.39 10.55 4.74
CA ASN A 72 -5.85 9.89 3.54
C ASN A 72 -4.67 9.00 3.90
N GLY A 73 -4.56 7.84 3.24
CA GLY A 73 -3.39 6.97 3.37
C GLY A 73 -2.16 7.57 2.71
N ILE A 74 -1.02 7.46 3.39
CA ILE A 74 0.33 7.72 2.88
C ILE A 74 1.14 6.42 3.00
N VAL A 75 1.80 5.99 1.92
CA VAL A 75 2.65 4.80 1.95
C VAL A 75 3.92 5.14 2.72
N VAL A 76 4.20 4.41 3.78
CA VAL A 76 5.43 4.52 4.56
C VAL A 76 6.52 3.66 3.92
N ASP A 77 6.17 2.42 3.62
CA ASP A 77 7.06 1.45 2.97
C ASP A 77 6.21 0.39 2.28
N ALA A 78 6.84 -0.40 1.40
CA ALA A 78 6.21 -1.53 0.73
C ALA A 78 7.06 -2.79 0.87
N ALA A 79 6.43 -3.94 0.76
CA ALA A 79 7.08 -5.24 0.71
C ALA A 79 6.35 -6.19 -0.24
N MET A 80 7.08 -7.19 -0.75
CA MET A 80 6.48 -8.35 -1.42
C MET A 80 6.47 -9.54 -0.46
N ALA A 81 5.34 -10.22 -0.37
CA ALA A 81 5.22 -11.52 0.29
C ALA A 81 5.41 -12.64 -0.75
N ALA A 82 6.42 -13.47 -0.51
CA ALA A 82 6.62 -14.71 -1.25
C ALA A 82 5.57 -15.78 -0.85
N SER A 83 5.55 -16.90 -1.56
CA SER A 83 4.69 -18.04 -1.24
C SER A 83 5.11 -18.75 0.05
N ASP A 84 6.41 -18.80 0.34
CA ASP A 84 7.00 -19.33 1.58
C ASP A 84 7.94 -18.28 2.21
N PRO A 85 7.38 -17.28 2.93
CA PRO A 85 8.16 -16.16 3.40
C PRO A 85 8.77 -16.44 4.79
N SER A 86 10.08 -16.26 4.92
CA SER A 86 10.75 -16.29 6.24
C SER A 86 10.16 -15.23 7.17
N GLU A 87 9.85 -15.60 8.41
CA GLU A 87 9.23 -14.71 9.41
C GLU A 87 10.17 -13.56 9.82
N GLN A 88 11.45 -13.86 10.07
CA GLN A 88 12.40 -12.91 10.64
C GLN A 88 12.57 -11.60 9.86
N PRO A 89 12.78 -11.62 8.51
CA PRO A 89 12.78 -10.39 7.73
C PRO A 89 11.49 -9.57 7.82
N ARG A 90 10.34 -10.24 7.94
CA ARG A 90 9.03 -9.59 8.01
C ARG A 90 8.81 -8.90 9.34
N LEU A 91 9.19 -9.55 10.44
CA LEU A 91 9.13 -8.95 11.77
C LEU A 91 10.04 -7.73 11.86
N ARG A 92 11.26 -7.80 11.30
CA ARG A 92 12.14 -6.63 11.20
C ARG A 92 11.53 -5.49 10.38
N TRP A 93 10.91 -5.82 9.25
CA TRP A 93 10.20 -4.83 8.43
C TRP A 93 9.01 -4.21 9.19
N LEU A 94 8.23 -5.02 9.92
CA LEU A 94 7.12 -4.57 10.75
C LEU A 94 7.57 -3.54 11.79
N THR A 95 8.63 -3.86 12.54
CA THR A 95 9.21 -2.93 13.53
C THR A 95 9.65 -1.62 12.85
N LYS A 96 10.37 -1.70 11.73
CA LYS A 96 10.82 -0.51 10.97
C LYS A 96 9.65 0.37 10.54
N VAL A 97 8.55 -0.20 10.03
CA VAL A 97 7.42 0.61 9.56
C VAL A 97 6.58 1.17 10.71
N GLN A 98 6.50 0.45 11.83
CA GLN A 98 5.89 0.95 13.07
C GLN A 98 6.63 2.16 13.62
N GLU A 99 7.97 2.11 13.68
CA GLU A 99 8.81 3.25 14.08
C GLU A 99 8.65 4.47 13.16
N ARG A 100 8.34 4.23 11.88
CA ARG A 100 8.05 5.27 10.88
C ARG A 100 6.59 5.75 10.90
N GLY A 101 5.79 5.26 11.85
CA GLY A 101 4.43 5.72 12.11
C GLY A 101 3.35 5.08 11.24
N ALA A 102 3.62 3.95 10.58
CA ALA A 102 2.57 3.17 9.94
C ALA A 102 1.55 2.68 10.99
N THR A 103 0.29 2.58 10.59
CA THR A 103 -0.83 2.15 11.44
C THR A 103 -1.66 1.02 10.82
N GLU A 104 -1.53 0.81 9.51
CA GLU A 104 -2.33 -0.16 8.74
C GLU A 104 -1.47 -0.93 7.74
N LEU A 105 -1.94 -2.12 7.38
CA LEU A 105 -1.44 -2.91 6.26
C LEU A 105 -2.47 -2.90 5.13
N HIS A 106 -2.06 -2.45 3.95
CA HIS A 106 -2.88 -2.49 2.74
C HIS A 106 -2.35 -3.58 1.81
N ILE A 107 -3.15 -4.61 1.56
CA ILE A 107 -2.69 -5.88 0.99
C ILE A 107 -3.35 -6.14 -0.36
N HIS A 108 -2.53 -6.24 -1.42
CA HIS A 108 -2.97 -6.58 -2.76
C HIS A 108 -2.65 -8.06 -3.07
N ARG A 109 -3.69 -8.86 -3.33
CA ARG A 109 -3.59 -10.31 -3.61
C ARG A 109 -4.09 -10.73 -5.00
N LEU A 110 -4.36 -9.78 -5.90
CA LEU A 110 -4.97 -10.07 -7.21
C LEU A 110 -3.95 -10.29 -8.33
N ALA A 111 -2.65 -10.22 -8.02
CA ALA A 111 -1.58 -10.45 -8.98
C ALA A 111 -1.40 -11.96 -9.21
N ALA A 112 -1.42 -12.39 -10.47
CA ALA A 112 -1.37 -13.81 -10.83
C ALA A 112 0.05 -14.40 -10.72
N THR A 113 1.07 -13.59 -11.00
CA THR A 113 2.47 -14.03 -11.07
C THR A 113 3.38 -13.21 -10.17
N GLU A 114 4.58 -13.72 -9.88
CA GLU A 114 5.60 -12.95 -9.18
C GLU A 114 6.04 -11.71 -9.98
N ASP A 115 6.10 -11.81 -11.31
CA ASP A 115 6.41 -10.68 -12.20
C ASP A 115 5.34 -9.59 -12.12
N ASP A 116 4.06 -9.97 -12.09
CA ASP A 116 2.96 -9.02 -11.87
C ASP A 116 3.10 -8.35 -10.50
N ARG A 117 3.38 -9.12 -9.45
CA ARG A 117 3.60 -8.58 -8.09
C ARG A 117 4.76 -7.60 -8.07
N ARG A 118 5.87 -7.92 -8.72
CA ARG A 118 7.03 -7.03 -8.83
C ARG A 118 6.69 -5.76 -9.57
N ALA A 119 6.00 -5.83 -10.71
CA ALA A 119 5.57 -4.64 -11.44
C ALA A 119 4.64 -3.75 -10.62
N ILE A 120 3.75 -4.35 -9.82
CA ILE A 120 2.82 -3.64 -8.93
C ILE A 120 3.56 -3.00 -7.75
N PHE A 121 4.48 -3.74 -7.12
CA PHE A 121 5.33 -3.26 -6.03
C PHE A 121 6.15 -2.05 -6.49
N GLU A 122 6.77 -2.14 -7.67
CA GLU A 122 7.51 -1.04 -8.27
C GLU A 122 6.60 0.16 -8.55
N ASP A 123 5.36 -0.06 -8.98
CA ASP A 123 4.44 1.04 -9.27
C ASP A 123 3.88 1.74 -8.02
N LEU A 124 3.87 1.03 -6.88
CA LEU A 124 3.25 1.45 -5.61
C LEU A 124 4.25 1.86 -4.51
N ARG A 125 5.54 1.58 -4.66
CA ARG A 125 6.55 2.13 -3.74
C ARG A 125 6.73 3.62 -4.02
N GLU A 126 6.74 4.43 -2.97
CA GLU A 126 7.21 5.81 -3.08
C GLU A 126 8.74 5.78 -3.27
N ASP A 127 9.26 6.58 -4.19
CA ASP A 127 10.70 6.79 -4.29
C ASP A 127 11.14 7.55 -3.02
N GLU A 128 12.25 7.15 -2.39
CA GLU A 128 12.79 7.80 -1.16
C GLU A 128 13.10 9.30 -1.34
N THR A 129 12.96 9.85 -2.55
CA THR A 129 13.30 11.22 -2.94
C THR A 129 12.31 12.30 -2.45
N GLN A 130 11.29 11.98 -1.65
CA GLN A 130 10.36 12.99 -1.10
C GLN A 130 10.69 13.50 0.32
N ALA A 131 11.88 13.16 0.86
CA ALA A 131 12.39 13.76 2.08
C ALA A 131 13.70 14.54 1.80
N SER A 132 13.58 15.76 1.29
CA SER A 132 14.64 16.78 1.31
C SER A 132 14.03 18.16 1.40
#